data_AF-A0A935C872-F1
#
_entry.id   AF-A0A935C872-F1
#
_cell.length_a   1.000
_cell.length_b   1.000
_cell.length_c   1.000
_cell.angle_alpha   90.00
_cell.angle_beta   90.00
_cell.angle_gamma   90.00
#
_symmetry.space_group_name_H-M   'P 1'
#
loop_
_entity.id
_entity.type
_entity.pdbx_description
1 polymer ?
#
loop_
_entity_poly.entity_id
_entity_poly.type
_entity_poly.pdbx_seq_one_letter_code
_entity_poly.pdbx_strand_id
1 'polypeptide(L)'
;MSKFLTVLIILSVSFLKLSFSQNISGLVDEALTHSRTGKSLSAIQWNNYTQEEHRLALDQLKKATADSVVAVRQSAYRMQNDIYQSATNEDFKSDVVDSYSKGLDDKDVSVQLFVAEGLMSFQAQHFNEAVRTFLVQKLNPIPAYYEDLVITLASIDERKAIAPIIDHIRYQFSDMEQMQKWQAHIALSRMGEKPALDYIVKKAKALPVNEEVVYEIYPTLAFTKKKAAVNVLVEQVFNDEKNCPSPDPNTNKNISCAYRILEIIAPIIKDFPLPYDSASGDLMVDDYEKALKTARKWLKSNKDTYELI
;
A
#
# COMPACT_ATOMS: atom_id res chain seq x y z
N MET A 1 56.01 -18.64 -10.47
CA MET A 1 55.33 -18.69 -9.15
C MET A 1 54.13 -17.75 -9.03
N SER A 2 54.10 -16.58 -9.67
CA SER A 2 52.96 -15.63 -9.55
C SER A 2 51.60 -16.18 -10.07
N LYS A 3 51.57 -17.00 -11.13
CA LYS A 3 50.30 -17.53 -11.70
C LYS A 3 49.60 -18.59 -10.84
N PHE A 4 50.30 -19.27 -9.93
CA PHE A 4 49.69 -20.33 -9.08
C PHE A 4 48.93 -19.75 -7.88
N LEU A 5 49.37 -18.59 -7.38
CA LEU A 5 48.73 -17.92 -6.25
C LEU A 5 47.39 -17.27 -6.64
N THR A 6 47.29 -16.78 -7.89
CA THR A 6 46.04 -16.19 -8.41
C THR A 6 44.93 -17.23 -8.59
N VAL A 7 45.28 -18.46 -9.00
CA VAL A 7 44.30 -19.55 -9.16
C VAL A 7 43.73 -20.02 -7.81
N LEU A 8 44.55 -20.05 -6.76
CA LEU A 8 44.11 -20.46 -5.41
C LEU A 8 43.14 -19.45 -4.77
N ILE A 9 43.37 -18.14 -4.99
CA ILE A 9 42.48 -17.08 -4.49
C ILE A 9 41.12 -17.13 -5.20
N ILE A 10 41.11 -17.33 -6.53
CA ILE A 10 39.87 -17.47 -7.30
C ILE A 10 39.07 -18.71 -6.85
N LEU A 11 39.73 -19.83 -6.52
CA LEU A 11 39.06 -21.03 -6.00
C LEU A 11 38.45 -20.81 -4.61
N SER A 12 39.12 -20.09 -3.71
CA SER A 12 38.61 -19.83 -2.35
C SER A 12 37.40 -18.89 -2.32
N VAL A 13 37.35 -17.88 -3.20
CA VAL A 13 36.20 -16.98 -3.32
C VAL A 13 34.99 -17.69 -3.92
N SER A 14 35.20 -18.64 -4.84
CA SER A 14 34.13 -19.46 -5.42
C SER A 14 33.51 -20.43 -4.41
N PHE A 15 34.30 -21.00 -3.49
CA PHE A 15 33.80 -21.90 -2.45
C PHE A 15 32.93 -21.18 -1.40
N LEU A 16 33.30 -19.97 -1.00
CA LEU A 16 32.48 -19.16 -0.07
C LEU A 16 31.14 -18.77 -0.70
N LYS A 17 31.12 -18.39 -1.98
CA LYS A 17 29.86 -18.06 -2.69
C LYS A 17 28.91 -19.25 -2.83
N LEU A 18 29.44 -20.47 -3.01
CA LEU A 18 28.63 -21.69 -3.10
C LEU A 18 27.92 -22.04 -1.79
N SER A 19 28.56 -21.82 -0.64
CA SER A 19 27.94 -22.11 0.67
C SER A 19 26.81 -21.15 1.04
N PHE A 20 26.81 -19.91 0.53
CA PHE A 20 25.74 -18.95 0.79
C PHE A 20 24.54 -19.13 -0.15
N SER A 21 24.75 -19.41 -1.45
CA SER A 21 23.62 -19.61 -2.38
C SER A 21 22.80 -20.89 -2.06
N GLN A 22 23.44 -21.93 -1.50
CA GLN A 22 22.73 -23.11 -1.01
C GLN A 22 21.87 -22.82 0.23
N ASN A 23 22.15 -21.72 0.95
CA ASN A 23 21.43 -21.35 2.15
C ASN A 23 20.04 -20.74 1.81
N ILE A 24 19.97 -19.77 0.89
CA ILE A 24 18.68 -19.10 0.61
C ILE A 24 17.64 -20.05 0.02
N SER A 25 18.04 -20.93 -0.91
CA SER A 25 17.09 -21.86 -1.52
C SER A 25 16.53 -22.86 -0.50
N GLY A 26 17.37 -23.33 0.43
CA GLY A 26 16.96 -24.19 1.53
C GLY A 26 15.99 -23.50 2.49
N LEU A 27 16.24 -22.23 2.84
CA LEU A 27 15.35 -21.44 3.69
C LEU A 27 13.98 -21.20 3.03
N VAL A 28 13.95 -20.93 1.72
CA VAL A 28 12.69 -20.81 0.97
C VAL A 28 11.94 -22.13 0.97
N ASP A 29 12.60 -23.26 0.71
CA ASP A 29 11.96 -24.58 0.74
C ASP A 29 11.41 -24.93 2.14
N GLU A 30 12.16 -24.61 3.19
CA GLU A 30 11.73 -24.78 4.57
C GLU A 30 10.48 -23.93 4.86
N ALA A 31 10.49 -22.65 4.50
CA ALA A 31 9.35 -21.75 4.66
C ALA A 31 8.09 -22.24 3.93
N LEU A 32 8.24 -22.70 2.68
CA LEU A 32 7.13 -23.26 1.90
C LEU A 32 6.62 -24.58 2.50
N THR A 33 7.50 -25.41 3.03
CA THR A 33 7.15 -26.66 3.73
C THR A 33 6.38 -26.38 5.03
N HIS A 34 6.79 -25.37 5.79
CA HIS A 34 6.09 -24.92 6.99
C HIS A 34 4.68 -24.42 6.63
N SER A 35 4.58 -23.60 5.58
CA SER A 35 3.29 -23.10 5.06
C SER A 35 2.36 -24.25 4.66
N ARG A 36 2.90 -25.32 4.06
CA ARG A 36 2.13 -26.53 3.71
C ARG A 36 1.61 -27.27 4.94
N THR A 37 2.38 -27.31 6.03
CA THR A 37 2.06 -28.06 7.24
C THR A 37 1.34 -27.23 8.31
N GLY A 38 1.01 -25.97 8.00
CA GLY A 38 0.35 -25.05 8.95
C GLY A 38 1.27 -24.61 10.10
N LYS A 39 2.59 -24.78 9.95
CA LYS A 39 3.58 -24.34 10.95
C LYS A 39 4.01 -22.91 10.67
N SER A 40 4.27 -22.16 11.73
CA SER A 40 4.92 -20.86 11.64
C SER A 40 6.44 -21.05 11.44
N LEU A 41 7.07 -20.17 10.65
CA LEU A 41 8.52 -20.04 10.56
C LEU A 41 8.88 -18.60 10.95
N SER A 42 10.08 -18.39 11.51
CA SER A 42 10.65 -17.05 11.63
C SER A 42 10.79 -16.40 10.26
N ALA A 43 10.45 -15.11 10.16
CA ALA A 43 10.59 -14.35 8.92
C ALA A 43 12.05 -14.37 8.42
N ILE A 44 12.23 -14.67 7.13
CA ILE A 44 13.53 -14.57 6.46
C ILE A 44 13.96 -13.09 6.49
N GLN A 45 15.17 -12.83 6.95
CA GLN A 45 15.73 -11.48 7.02
C GLN A 45 16.30 -11.08 5.65
N TRP A 46 15.43 -10.71 4.71
CA TRP A 46 15.76 -10.51 3.30
C TRP A 46 16.85 -9.45 3.03
N ASN A 47 17.02 -8.48 3.94
CA ASN A 47 18.06 -7.45 3.88
C ASN A 47 19.50 -8.01 3.97
N ASN A 48 19.67 -9.27 4.38
CA ASN A 48 20.98 -9.91 4.52
C ASN A 48 21.47 -10.60 3.24
N TYR A 49 20.67 -10.59 2.17
CA TYR A 49 20.95 -11.33 0.95
C TYR A 49 21.31 -10.40 -0.20
N THR A 50 22.15 -10.91 -1.09
CA THR A 50 22.56 -10.22 -2.31
C THR A 50 21.45 -10.22 -3.36
N GLN A 51 21.59 -9.33 -4.34
CA GLN A 51 20.71 -9.26 -5.50
C GLN A 51 20.57 -10.60 -6.27
N GLU A 52 21.67 -11.35 -6.39
CA GLU A 52 21.65 -12.66 -7.05
C GLU A 52 20.88 -13.70 -6.22
N GLU A 53 20.99 -13.66 -4.90
CA GLU A 53 20.23 -14.53 -4.00
C GLU A 53 18.74 -14.18 -4.00
N HIS A 54 18.39 -12.89 -4.08
CA HIS A 54 17.00 -12.47 -4.31
C HIS A 54 16.45 -12.99 -5.64
N ARG A 55 17.25 -12.97 -6.72
CA ARG A 55 16.83 -13.53 -8.02
C ARG A 55 16.60 -15.05 -7.95
N LEU A 56 17.52 -15.78 -7.31
CA LEU A 56 17.37 -17.22 -7.08
C LEU A 56 16.10 -17.53 -6.28
N ALA A 57 15.85 -16.78 -5.20
CA ALA A 57 14.65 -16.93 -4.40
C ALA A 57 13.38 -16.62 -5.21
N LEU A 58 13.35 -15.51 -5.96
CA LEU A 58 12.22 -15.14 -6.80
C LEU A 58 11.87 -16.25 -7.82
N ASP A 59 12.86 -16.87 -8.45
CA ASP A 59 12.65 -17.95 -9.41
C ASP A 59 12.08 -19.23 -8.76
N GLN A 60 12.44 -19.50 -7.51
CA GLN A 60 11.84 -20.59 -6.73
C GLN A 60 10.40 -20.26 -6.32
N LEU A 61 10.16 -19.04 -5.85
CA LEU A 61 8.84 -18.55 -5.45
C LEU A 61 7.85 -18.55 -6.62
N LYS A 62 8.29 -18.16 -7.82
CA LYS A 62 7.49 -18.24 -9.07
C LYS A 62 6.99 -19.66 -9.38
N LYS A 63 7.73 -20.69 -8.99
CA LYS A 63 7.26 -22.08 -9.15
C LYS A 63 6.24 -22.43 -8.07
N ALA A 64 6.47 -21.95 -6.85
CA ALA A 64 5.58 -22.16 -5.71
C ALA A 64 4.21 -21.46 -5.86
N THR A 65 4.09 -20.41 -6.67
CA THR A 65 2.79 -19.82 -7.01
C THR A 65 1.90 -20.73 -7.85
N ALA A 66 2.40 -21.86 -8.36
CA ALA A 66 1.58 -22.89 -9.02
C ALA A 66 1.21 -24.05 -8.07
N ASP A 67 1.52 -23.97 -6.77
CA ASP A 67 1.29 -25.08 -5.84
C ASP A 67 -0.19 -25.42 -5.67
N SER A 68 -0.47 -26.71 -5.49
CA SER A 68 -1.80 -27.20 -5.13
C SER A 68 -2.39 -26.57 -3.86
N VAL A 69 -1.55 -26.22 -2.88
CA VAL A 69 -1.95 -25.74 -1.54
C VAL A 69 -2.01 -24.22 -1.51
N VAL A 70 -3.17 -23.67 -1.17
CA VAL A 70 -3.44 -22.22 -1.10
C VAL A 70 -2.43 -21.50 -0.19
N ALA A 71 -2.19 -22.03 1.01
CA ALA A 71 -1.25 -21.45 1.98
C ALA A 71 0.18 -21.34 1.44
N VAL A 72 0.61 -22.29 0.59
CA VAL A 72 1.94 -22.25 -0.05
C VAL A 72 1.99 -21.11 -1.07
N ARG A 73 0.95 -20.94 -1.88
CA ARG A 73 0.87 -19.84 -2.86
C ARG A 73 0.84 -18.47 -2.19
N GLN A 74 0.02 -18.28 -1.14
CA GLN A 74 0.00 -17.03 -0.37
C GLN A 74 1.35 -16.73 0.27
N SER A 75 2.01 -17.74 0.83
CA SER A 75 3.36 -17.61 1.40
C SER A 75 4.38 -17.21 0.33
N ALA A 76 4.28 -17.78 -0.88
CA ALA A 76 5.13 -17.42 -1.99
C ALA A 76 4.96 -15.95 -2.41
N TYR A 77 3.73 -15.45 -2.48
CA TYR A 77 3.47 -14.03 -2.74
C TYR A 77 3.97 -13.14 -1.59
N ARG A 78 3.71 -13.49 -0.33
CA ARG A 78 4.23 -12.73 0.82
C ARG A 78 5.74 -12.55 0.75
N MET A 79 6.47 -13.63 0.52
CA MET A 79 7.93 -13.58 0.39
C MET A 79 8.38 -12.76 -0.83
N GLN A 80 7.63 -12.75 -1.94
CA GLN A 80 7.91 -11.84 -3.06
C GLN A 80 7.77 -10.37 -2.63
N ASN A 81 6.73 -10.01 -1.87
CA ASN A 81 6.59 -8.66 -1.32
C ASN A 81 7.75 -8.33 -0.36
N ASP A 82 8.12 -9.23 0.53
CA ASP A 82 9.24 -9.01 1.46
C ASP A 82 10.57 -8.79 0.69
N ILE A 83 10.81 -9.58 -0.37
CA ILE A 83 11.95 -9.39 -1.28
C ILE A 83 11.89 -7.99 -1.89
N TYR A 84 10.74 -7.56 -2.41
CA TYR A 84 10.57 -6.23 -3.00
C TYR A 84 10.95 -5.11 -2.02
N GLN A 85 10.49 -5.20 -0.78
CA GLN A 85 10.77 -4.18 0.25
C GLN A 85 12.25 -4.14 0.65
N SER A 86 12.94 -5.29 0.59
CA SER A 86 14.37 -5.40 0.91
C SER A 86 15.32 -5.06 -0.25
N ALA A 87 14.84 -5.21 -1.49
CA ALA A 87 15.67 -5.05 -2.67
C ALA A 87 16.05 -3.58 -2.90
N THR A 88 17.24 -3.35 -3.45
CA THR A 88 17.71 -2.00 -3.81
C THR A 88 17.76 -1.76 -5.31
N ASN A 89 17.66 -2.81 -6.13
CA ASN A 89 17.70 -2.71 -7.59
C ASN A 89 16.31 -2.49 -8.18
N GLU A 90 16.09 -1.35 -8.83
CA GLU A 90 14.79 -0.92 -9.34
C GLU A 90 14.28 -1.78 -10.52
N ASP A 91 15.18 -2.25 -11.40
CA ASP A 91 14.80 -3.17 -12.48
C ASP A 91 14.28 -4.51 -11.93
N PHE A 92 14.98 -5.06 -10.93
CA PHE A 92 14.55 -6.26 -10.24
C PHE A 92 13.24 -6.08 -9.47
N LYS A 93 13.03 -4.93 -8.83
CA LYS A 93 11.74 -4.62 -8.21
C LYS A 93 10.61 -4.69 -9.25
N SER A 94 10.85 -4.22 -10.47
CA SER A 94 9.88 -4.36 -11.56
C SER A 94 9.64 -5.83 -11.95
N ASP A 95 10.68 -6.68 -11.96
CA ASP A 95 10.54 -8.13 -12.15
C ASP A 95 9.68 -8.78 -11.05
N VAL A 96 9.82 -8.32 -9.81
CA VAL A 96 9.02 -8.79 -8.66
C VAL A 96 7.57 -8.37 -8.83
N VAL A 97 7.29 -7.11 -9.19
CA VAL A 97 5.92 -6.62 -9.43
C VAL A 97 5.23 -7.41 -10.55
N ASP A 98 5.93 -7.67 -11.67
CA ASP A 98 5.40 -8.49 -12.77
C ASP A 98 5.08 -9.94 -12.35
N SER A 99 5.95 -10.52 -11.53
CA SER A 99 5.73 -11.86 -10.96
C SER A 99 4.54 -11.86 -9.99
N TYR A 100 4.48 -10.87 -9.10
CA TYR A 100 3.49 -10.77 -8.04
C TYR A 100 2.09 -10.52 -8.61
N SER A 101 1.94 -9.62 -9.60
CA SER A 101 0.65 -9.27 -10.18
C SER A 101 -0.07 -10.47 -10.82
N LYS A 102 0.67 -11.47 -11.30
CA LYS A 102 0.09 -12.71 -11.86
C LYS A 102 -0.77 -13.49 -10.86
N GLY A 103 -0.64 -13.22 -9.56
CA GLY A 103 -1.54 -13.77 -8.55
C GLY A 103 -3.01 -13.35 -8.69
N LEU A 104 -3.31 -12.29 -9.45
CA LEU A 104 -4.68 -11.95 -9.83
C LEU A 104 -5.30 -12.93 -10.86
N ASP A 105 -4.53 -13.88 -11.39
CA ASP A 105 -5.01 -15.04 -12.17
C ASP A 105 -5.12 -16.32 -11.33
N ASP A 106 -4.85 -16.27 -10.02
CA ASP A 106 -4.95 -17.46 -9.18
C ASP A 106 -6.36 -18.04 -9.23
N LYS A 107 -6.47 -19.36 -9.18
CA LYS A 107 -7.77 -20.05 -9.16
C LYS A 107 -8.56 -19.84 -7.86
N ASP A 108 -7.88 -19.41 -6.79
CA ASP A 108 -8.47 -19.19 -5.47
C ASP A 108 -8.61 -17.71 -5.17
N VAL A 109 -9.84 -17.28 -4.87
CA VAL A 109 -10.18 -15.88 -4.60
C VAL A 109 -9.42 -15.32 -3.39
N SER A 110 -9.07 -16.14 -2.40
CA SER A 110 -8.30 -15.68 -1.24
C SER A 110 -6.86 -15.33 -1.59
N VAL A 111 -6.28 -15.95 -2.62
CA VAL A 111 -4.97 -15.57 -3.15
C VAL A 111 -5.09 -14.29 -3.96
N GLN A 112 -6.14 -14.16 -4.78
CA GLN A 112 -6.38 -12.96 -5.56
C GLN A 112 -6.54 -11.72 -4.66
N LEU A 113 -7.35 -11.82 -3.60
CA LEU A 113 -7.52 -10.75 -2.59
C LEU A 113 -6.19 -10.39 -1.93
N PHE A 114 -5.44 -11.38 -1.45
CA PHE A 114 -4.12 -11.17 -0.84
C PHE A 114 -3.14 -10.44 -1.78
N VAL A 115 -3.16 -10.81 -3.06
CA VAL A 115 -2.31 -10.18 -4.08
C VAL A 115 -2.79 -8.76 -4.36
N ALA A 116 -4.09 -8.53 -4.52
CA ALA A 116 -4.63 -7.20 -4.76
C ALA A 116 -4.30 -6.22 -3.62
N GLU A 117 -4.44 -6.65 -2.37
CA GLU A 117 -4.04 -5.88 -1.18
C GLU A 117 -2.54 -5.52 -1.22
N GLY A 118 -1.69 -6.53 -1.44
CA GLY A 118 -0.23 -6.32 -1.44
C GLY A 118 0.27 -5.42 -2.58
N LEU A 119 -0.41 -5.38 -3.73
CA LEU A 119 -0.04 -4.50 -4.85
C LEU A 119 -0.06 -3.01 -4.46
N MET A 120 -0.88 -2.61 -3.49
CA MET A 120 -0.92 -1.22 -3.00
C MET A 120 0.36 -0.77 -2.29
N SER A 121 1.20 -1.71 -1.85
CA SER A 121 2.47 -1.41 -1.18
C SER A 121 3.63 -1.14 -2.14
N PHE A 122 3.43 -1.36 -3.45
CA PHE A 122 4.46 -1.17 -4.46
C PHE A 122 4.47 0.27 -5.00
N GLN A 123 5.66 0.79 -5.26
CA GLN A 123 5.90 2.08 -5.87
C GLN A 123 5.53 2.07 -7.36
N ALA A 124 4.90 3.15 -7.81
CA ALA A 124 4.35 3.31 -9.16
C ALA A 124 5.34 3.09 -10.31
N GLN A 125 6.61 3.45 -10.11
CA GLN A 125 7.66 3.31 -11.13
C GLN A 125 8.00 1.86 -11.47
N HIS A 126 7.67 0.91 -10.59
CA HIS A 126 7.95 -0.52 -10.78
C HIS A 126 6.84 -1.27 -11.54
N PHE A 127 5.73 -0.60 -11.84
CA PHE A 127 4.68 -1.14 -12.69
C PHE A 127 5.02 -0.84 -14.15
N ASN A 128 5.62 -1.82 -14.83
CA ASN A 128 5.87 -1.72 -16.27
C ASN A 128 4.56 -1.72 -17.09
N GLU A 129 4.65 -1.38 -18.37
CA GLU A 129 3.48 -1.24 -19.26
C GLU A 129 2.67 -2.54 -19.42
N ALA A 130 3.33 -3.69 -19.39
CA ALA A 130 2.66 -4.99 -19.49
C ALA A 130 1.82 -5.26 -18.25
N VAL A 131 2.36 -5.00 -17.05
CA VAL A 131 1.62 -5.11 -15.79
C VAL A 131 0.47 -4.11 -15.74
N ARG A 132 0.69 -2.86 -16.13
CA ARG A 132 -0.36 -1.83 -16.20
C ARG A 132 -1.53 -2.26 -17.08
N THR A 133 -1.23 -2.73 -18.28
CA THR A 133 -2.24 -3.25 -19.22
C THR A 133 -2.98 -4.43 -18.63
N PHE A 134 -2.26 -5.37 -18.00
CA PHE A 134 -2.85 -6.52 -17.32
C PHE A 134 -3.82 -6.09 -16.21
N LEU A 135 -3.44 -5.15 -15.33
CA LEU A 135 -4.30 -4.66 -14.25
C LEU A 135 -5.58 -3.99 -14.79
N VAL A 136 -5.48 -3.22 -15.88
CA VAL A 136 -6.66 -2.63 -16.54
C VAL A 136 -7.58 -3.71 -17.09
N GLN A 137 -7.05 -4.77 -17.69
CA GLN A 137 -7.84 -5.91 -18.17
C GLN A 137 -8.59 -6.61 -17.02
N LYS A 138 -8.00 -6.65 -15.82
CA LYS A 138 -8.62 -7.23 -14.62
C LYS A 138 -9.82 -6.47 -14.08
N LEU A 139 -10.13 -5.30 -14.61
CA LEU A 139 -11.36 -4.59 -14.26
C LEU A 139 -12.62 -5.29 -14.81
N ASN A 140 -12.52 -6.09 -15.86
CA ASN A 140 -13.68 -6.69 -16.51
C ASN A 140 -13.61 -8.24 -16.55
N PRO A 141 -14.56 -8.97 -15.93
CA PRO A 141 -15.70 -8.46 -15.13
C PRO A 141 -15.23 -7.79 -13.82
N ILE A 142 -16.13 -7.07 -13.14
CA ILE A 142 -15.87 -6.51 -11.79
C ILE A 142 -15.40 -7.65 -10.88
N PRO A 143 -14.14 -7.66 -10.42
CA PRO A 143 -13.61 -8.74 -9.60
C PRO A 143 -14.00 -8.55 -8.12
N ALA A 144 -13.85 -9.61 -7.32
CA ALA A 144 -14.06 -9.54 -5.87
C ALA A 144 -13.12 -8.55 -5.17
N TYR A 145 -11.92 -8.33 -5.73
CA TYR A 145 -10.89 -7.41 -5.25
C TYR A 145 -10.94 -6.03 -5.94
N TYR A 146 -12.12 -5.62 -6.43
CA TYR A 146 -12.27 -4.40 -7.23
C TYR A 146 -11.76 -3.14 -6.52
N GLU A 147 -12.00 -3.04 -5.21
CA GLU A 147 -11.62 -1.90 -4.38
C GLU A 147 -10.11 -1.66 -4.39
N ASP A 148 -9.33 -2.70 -4.07
CA ASP A 148 -7.87 -2.63 -4.06
C ASP A 148 -7.31 -2.41 -5.48
N LEU A 149 -7.94 -2.99 -6.50
CA LEU A 149 -7.51 -2.83 -7.88
C LEU A 149 -7.64 -1.39 -8.37
N VAL A 150 -8.78 -0.73 -8.14
CA VAL A 150 -8.97 0.67 -8.59
C VAL A 150 -8.07 1.63 -7.81
N ILE A 151 -7.81 1.36 -6.54
CA ILE A 151 -6.87 2.15 -5.72
C ILE A 151 -5.44 1.95 -6.18
N THR A 152 -5.04 0.72 -6.50
CA THR A 152 -3.73 0.44 -7.11
C THR A 152 -3.56 1.20 -8.43
N LEU A 153 -4.53 1.10 -9.34
CA LEU A 153 -4.51 1.80 -10.64
C LEU A 153 -4.42 3.32 -10.49
N ALA A 154 -5.15 3.91 -9.55
CA ALA A 154 -5.06 5.34 -9.25
C ALA A 154 -3.75 5.74 -8.56
N SER A 155 -3.18 4.86 -7.73
CA SER A 155 -1.89 5.08 -7.07
C SER A 155 -0.76 5.22 -8.08
N ILE A 156 -0.83 4.42 -9.17
CA ILE A 156 0.17 4.39 -10.24
C ILE A 156 -0.16 5.31 -11.44
N ASP A 157 -1.18 6.18 -11.30
CA ASP A 157 -1.72 7.09 -12.33
C ASP A 157 -2.05 6.41 -13.67
N GLU A 158 -2.65 5.21 -13.64
CA GLU A 158 -3.00 4.46 -14.85
C GLU A 158 -4.26 5.00 -15.53
N ARG A 159 -4.08 6.00 -16.40
CA ARG A 159 -5.20 6.71 -17.05
C ARG A 159 -6.06 5.84 -17.96
N LYS A 160 -5.55 4.70 -18.46
CA LYS A 160 -6.37 3.77 -19.27
C LYS A 160 -7.50 3.13 -18.44
N ALA A 161 -7.40 3.13 -17.11
CA ALA A 161 -8.43 2.62 -16.21
C ALA A 161 -9.66 3.55 -16.07
N ILE A 162 -9.53 4.85 -16.41
CA ILE A 162 -10.59 5.84 -16.19
C ILE A 162 -11.89 5.45 -16.87
N ALA A 163 -11.85 5.14 -18.17
CA ALA A 163 -13.05 4.82 -18.94
C ALA A 163 -13.75 3.54 -18.43
N PRO A 164 -13.06 2.40 -18.22
CA PRO A 164 -13.67 1.21 -17.62
C PRO A 164 -14.33 1.48 -16.25
N ILE A 165 -13.68 2.25 -15.37
CA ILE A 165 -14.24 2.56 -14.03
C ILE A 165 -15.50 3.44 -14.16
N ILE A 166 -15.50 4.42 -15.07
CA ILE A 166 -16.69 5.23 -15.37
C ILE A 166 -17.82 4.35 -15.92
N ASP A 167 -17.51 3.40 -16.79
CA ASP A 167 -18.50 2.50 -17.37
C ASP A 167 -19.13 1.59 -16.31
N HIS A 168 -18.35 1.08 -15.34
CA HIS A 168 -18.92 0.36 -14.20
C HIS A 168 -19.87 1.24 -13.38
N ILE A 169 -19.47 2.46 -13.05
CA ILE A 169 -20.32 3.42 -12.32
C ILE A 169 -21.58 3.76 -13.11
N ARG A 170 -21.52 3.79 -14.45
CA ARG A 170 -22.67 4.17 -15.27
C ARG A 170 -23.64 3.02 -15.51
N TYR A 171 -23.12 1.84 -15.81
CA TYR A 171 -23.91 0.71 -16.32
C TYR A 171 -24.12 -0.41 -15.31
N GLN A 172 -23.28 -0.50 -14.28
CA GLN A 172 -23.31 -1.55 -13.26
C GLN A 172 -23.48 -0.99 -11.85
N PHE A 173 -23.90 0.28 -11.72
CA PHE A 173 -24.06 0.95 -10.43
C PHE A 173 -24.97 0.19 -9.46
N SER A 174 -26.06 -0.41 -9.93
CA SER A 174 -26.99 -1.15 -9.07
C SER A 174 -26.33 -2.36 -8.41
N ASP A 175 -25.36 -2.96 -9.08
CA ASP A 175 -24.78 -4.25 -8.73
C ASP A 175 -23.52 -4.08 -7.87
N MET A 176 -22.97 -2.86 -7.82
CA MET A 176 -21.82 -2.53 -6.98
C MET A 176 -22.22 -2.30 -5.52
N GLU A 177 -21.39 -2.79 -4.62
CA GLU A 177 -21.45 -2.47 -3.20
C GLU A 177 -21.15 -0.98 -2.94
N GLN A 178 -21.56 -0.46 -1.78
CA GLN A 178 -21.36 0.96 -1.45
C GLN A 178 -19.88 1.33 -1.37
N MET A 179 -19.05 0.42 -0.83
CA MET A 179 -17.62 0.65 -0.72
C MET A 179 -16.92 0.59 -2.09
N GLN A 180 -17.30 -0.36 -2.96
CA GLN A 180 -16.88 -0.38 -4.36
C GLN A 180 -17.19 0.94 -5.10
N LYS A 181 -18.40 1.49 -4.89
CA LYS A 181 -18.78 2.80 -5.45
C LYS A 181 -17.89 3.90 -4.89
N TRP A 182 -17.67 3.90 -3.59
CA TRP A 182 -16.82 4.89 -2.92
C TRP A 182 -15.40 4.85 -3.49
N GLN A 183 -14.75 3.68 -3.49
CA GLN A 183 -13.37 3.52 -3.97
C GLN A 183 -13.21 3.83 -5.45
N ALA A 184 -14.21 3.51 -6.29
CA ALA A 184 -14.21 3.92 -7.69
C ALA A 184 -14.19 5.46 -7.84
N HIS A 185 -14.99 6.18 -7.05
CA HIS A 185 -14.99 7.65 -7.08
C HIS A 185 -13.70 8.22 -6.48
N ILE A 186 -13.12 7.62 -5.43
CA ILE A 186 -11.82 8.00 -4.88
C ILE A 186 -10.72 7.87 -5.94
N ALA A 187 -10.65 6.72 -6.62
CA ALA A 187 -9.69 6.44 -7.67
C ALA A 187 -9.79 7.43 -8.84
N LEU A 188 -11.00 7.65 -9.36
CA LEU A 188 -11.27 8.62 -10.43
C LEU A 188 -10.90 10.05 -10.00
N SER A 189 -11.23 10.44 -8.76
CA SER A 189 -10.88 11.76 -8.22
C SER A 189 -9.38 11.98 -8.22
N ARG A 190 -8.59 10.99 -7.78
CA ARG A 190 -7.12 11.05 -7.79
C ARG A 190 -6.58 11.25 -9.21
N MET A 191 -7.09 10.50 -10.18
CA MET A 191 -6.69 10.57 -11.60
C MET A 191 -7.15 11.85 -12.32
N GLY A 192 -8.00 12.66 -11.68
CA GLY A 192 -8.35 14.01 -12.13
C GLY A 192 -9.81 14.20 -12.57
N GLU A 193 -10.66 13.19 -12.39
CA GLU A 193 -12.06 13.28 -12.80
C GLU A 193 -12.88 14.15 -11.84
N LYS A 194 -13.18 15.37 -12.28
CA LYS A 194 -13.91 16.37 -11.49
C LYS A 194 -15.29 15.90 -11.00
N PRO A 195 -16.14 15.23 -11.80
CA PRO A 195 -17.44 14.76 -11.30
C PRO A 195 -17.31 13.79 -10.13
N ALA A 196 -16.28 12.93 -10.14
CA ALA A 196 -16.01 12.02 -9.04
C ALA A 196 -15.56 12.77 -7.78
N LEU A 197 -14.71 13.80 -7.95
CA LEU A 197 -14.26 14.65 -6.85
C LEU A 197 -15.43 15.39 -6.19
N ASP A 198 -16.33 15.96 -7.00
CA ASP A 198 -17.50 16.67 -6.50
C ASP A 198 -18.43 15.73 -5.71
N TYR A 199 -18.57 14.48 -6.18
CA TYR A 199 -19.32 13.43 -5.49
C TYR A 199 -18.73 13.11 -4.10
N ILE A 200 -17.43 12.79 -4.01
CA ILE A 200 -16.81 12.41 -2.73
C ILE A 200 -16.79 13.58 -1.74
N VAL A 201 -16.55 14.82 -2.20
CA VAL A 201 -16.56 16.01 -1.34
C VAL A 201 -17.95 16.23 -0.77
N LYS A 202 -19.00 16.16 -1.61
CA LYS A 202 -20.38 16.32 -1.16
C LYS A 202 -20.76 15.25 -0.14
N LYS A 203 -20.41 13.99 -0.40
CA LYS A 203 -20.72 12.85 0.48
C LYS A 203 -19.96 12.96 1.80
N ALA A 204 -18.66 13.22 1.78
CA ALA A 204 -17.84 13.35 2.97
C ALA A 204 -18.32 14.47 3.90
N LYS A 205 -18.72 15.63 3.34
CA LYS A 205 -19.26 16.74 4.12
C LYS A 205 -20.60 16.43 4.82
N ALA A 206 -21.33 15.42 4.36
CA ALA A 206 -22.60 15.01 4.93
C ALA A 206 -22.45 13.92 6.02
N LEU A 207 -21.25 13.36 6.20
CA LEU A 207 -21.01 12.33 7.20
C LEU A 207 -20.83 12.95 8.59
N PRO A 208 -21.29 12.28 9.66
CA PRO A 208 -20.95 12.68 11.02
C PRO A 208 -19.45 12.50 11.26
N VAL A 209 -18.85 13.36 12.09
CA VAL A 209 -17.46 13.19 12.51
C VAL A 209 -17.44 12.22 13.69
N ASN A 210 -17.01 10.99 13.45
CA ASN A 210 -16.85 9.96 14.46
C ASN A 210 -15.64 9.07 14.13
N GLU A 211 -15.35 8.12 15.02
CA GLU A 211 -14.24 7.18 14.87
C GLU A 211 -14.23 6.45 13.51
N GLU A 212 -15.34 5.83 13.13
CA GLU A 212 -15.46 5.06 11.90
C GLU A 212 -15.15 5.91 10.66
N VAL A 213 -15.72 7.12 10.58
CA VAL A 213 -15.47 8.03 9.46
C VAL A 213 -14.01 8.49 9.42
N VAL A 214 -13.42 8.73 10.59
CA VAL A 214 -12.03 9.18 10.71
C VAL A 214 -11.05 8.10 10.28
N TYR A 215 -11.29 6.83 10.57
CA TYR A 215 -10.38 5.74 10.20
C TYR A 215 -10.66 5.17 8.81
N GLU A 216 -11.93 5.06 8.40
CA GLU A 216 -12.28 4.37 7.16
C GLU A 216 -12.43 5.33 5.96
N ILE A 217 -12.92 6.55 6.20
CA ILE A 217 -13.27 7.47 5.11
C ILE A 217 -12.21 8.55 4.90
N TYR A 218 -11.77 9.21 5.96
CA TYR A 218 -10.87 10.37 5.84
C TYR A 218 -9.49 10.07 5.22
N PRO A 219 -8.86 8.91 5.47
CA PRO A 219 -7.62 8.56 4.79
C PRO A 219 -7.82 8.44 3.27
N THR A 220 -8.99 7.98 2.81
CA THR A 220 -9.29 7.90 1.37
C THR A 220 -9.40 9.29 0.71
N LEU A 221 -9.84 10.31 1.45
CA LEU A 221 -9.86 11.70 0.97
C LEU A 221 -8.44 12.25 0.83
N ALA A 222 -7.58 12.01 1.82
CA ALA A 222 -6.17 12.36 1.79
C ALA A 222 -5.46 11.69 0.60
N PHE A 223 -5.76 10.41 0.35
CA PHE A 223 -5.26 9.65 -0.78
C PHE A 223 -5.53 10.31 -2.15
N THR A 224 -6.63 11.06 -2.31
CA THR A 224 -6.92 11.71 -3.61
C THR A 224 -5.88 12.74 -4.03
N LYS A 225 -5.11 13.29 -3.08
CA LYS A 225 -4.21 14.44 -3.28
C LYS A 225 -4.90 15.64 -3.96
N LYS A 226 -6.21 15.81 -3.74
CA LYS A 226 -6.97 16.96 -4.24
C LYS A 226 -7.28 17.93 -3.11
N LYS A 227 -6.88 19.19 -3.27
CA LYS A 227 -7.11 20.25 -2.27
C LYS A 227 -8.57 20.36 -1.84
N ALA A 228 -9.53 20.15 -2.75
CA ALA A 228 -10.96 20.17 -2.42
C ALA A 228 -11.38 19.05 -1.45
N ALA A 229 -10.81 17.85 -1.58
CA ALA A 229 -11.06 16.74 -0.65
C ALA A 229 -10.34 16.95 0.69
N VAL A 230 -9.07 17.39 0.65
CA VAL A 230 -8.30 17.70 1.87
C VAL A 230 -8.91 18.87 2.65
N ASN A 231 -9.53 19.84 1.97
CA ASN A 231 -10.28 20.92 2.63
C ASN A 231 -11.42 20.39 3.52
N VAL A 232 -12.04 19.26 3.18
CA VAL A 232 -13.03 18.62 4.05
C VAL A 232 -12.39 18.24 5.38
N LEU A 233 -11.19 17.64 5.36
CA LEU A 233 -10.44 17.27 6.55
C LEU A 233 -10.02 18.51 7.36
N VAL A 234 -9.49 19.54 6.67
CA VAL A 234 -9.08 20.80 7.30
C VAL A 234 -10.25 21.48 8.00
N GLU A 235 -11.45 21.50 7.39
CA GLU A 235 -12.67 22.01 8.02
C GLU A 235 -12.96 21.26 9.33
N GLN A 236 -12.81 19.92 9.34
CA GLN A 236 -13.09 19.09 10.53
C GLN A 236 -12.04 19.20 11.64
N VAL A 237 -10.82 19.67 11.37
CA VAL A 237 -9.84 19.97 12.45
C VAL A 237 -10.38 21.03 13.41
N PHE A 238 -11.30 21.89 12.98
CA PHE A 238 -11.93 22.91 13.82
C PHE A 238 -13.17 22.42 14.57
N ASN A 239 -13.56 21.14 14.40
CA ASN A 239 -14.65 20.54 15.16
C ASN A 239 -14.17 20.10 16.55
N ASP A 240 -14.86 20.56 17.60
CA ASP A 240 -14.55 20.26 19.01
C ASP A 240 -15.39 19.10 19.60
N GLU A 241 -16.25 18.49 18.79
CA GLU A 241 -17.04 17.32 19.21
C GLU A 241 -16.14 16.14 19.61
N LYS A 242 -16.49 15.52 20.74
CA LYS A 242 -15.73 14.41 21.34
C LYS A 242 -16.36 13.08 20.96
N ASN A 243 -16.18 12.68 19.71
CA ASN A 243 -16.78 11.47 19.13
C ASN A 243 -15.76 10.38 18.78
N CYS A 244 -14.48 10.56 19.13
CA CYS A 244 -13.43 9.58 18.91
C CYS A 244 -12.90 9.07 20.26
N PRO A 245 -12.56 7.78 20.40
CA PRO A 245 -12.01 7.27 21.65
C PRO A 245 -10.59 7.78 21.91
N SER A 246 -10.24 7.89 23.19
CA SER A 246 -8.88 8.17 23.63
C SER A 246 -7.92 7.04 23.20
N PRO A 247 -6.69 7.36 22.75
CA PRO A 247 -5.64 6.34 22.58
C PRO A 247 -5.22 5.69 23.90
N ASP A 248 -5.48 6.31 25.06
CA ASP A 248 -5.13 5.75 26.35
C ASP A 248 -6.11 4.61 26.72
N PRO A 249 -5.65 3.34 26.75
CA PRO A 249 -6.50 2.19 27.04
C PRO A 249 -7.02 2.19 28.48
N ASN A 250 -6.47 3.03 29.36
CA ASN A 250 -6.95 3.19 30.73
C ASN A 250 -8.12 4.18 30.84
N THR A 251 -8.54 4.80 29.74
CA THR A 251 -9.62 5.78 29.74
C THR A 251 -10.66 5.44 28.68
N ASN A 252 -11.93 5.34 29.10
CA ASN A 252 -13.07 5.25 28.18
C ASN A 252 -13.59 6.64 27.78
N LYS A 253 -12.72 7.65 27.79
CA LYS A 253 -13.11 9.03 27.50
C LYS A 253 -13.02 9.26 26.00
N ASN A 254 -14.02 9.94 25.45
CA ASN A 254 -13.92 10.44 24.10
C ASN A 254 -13.11 11.74 24.07
N ILE A 255 -12.33 11.90 22.99
CA ILE A 255 -11.53 13.06 22.64
C ILE A 255 -12.04 13.66 21.32
N SER A 256 -11.56 14.86 21.00
CA SER A 256 -11.85 15.46 19.70
C SER A 256 -11.24 14.60 18.59
N CYS A 257 -12.02 14.30 17.56
CA CYS A 257 -11.53 13.62 16.37
C CYS A 257 -10.46 14.44 15.62
N ALA A 258 -10.35 15.75 15.88
CA ALA A 258 -9.34 16.60 15.26
C ALA A 258 -7.91 16.08 15.48
N TYR A 259 -7.60 15.43 16.61
CA TYR A 259 -6.27 14.87 16.84
C TYR A 259 -5.89 13.81 15.81
N ARG A 260 -6.83 12.91 15.49
CA ARG A 260 -6.64 11.87 14.46
C ARG A 260 -6.59 12.45 13.06
N ILE A 261 -7.39 13.48 12.81
CA ILE A 261 -7.38 14.18 11.51
C ILE A 261 -6.03 14.86 11.27
N LEU A 262 -5.37 15.37 12.32
CA LEU A 262 -4.02 15.94 12.20
C LEU A 262 -2.99 14.89 11.77
N GLU A 263 -3.06 13.66 12.27
CA GLU A 263 -2.21 12.53 11.85
C GLU A 263 -2.40 12.23 10.36
N ILE A 264 -3.64 12.37 9.83
CA ILE A 264 -3.92 12.18 8.40
C ILE A 264 -3.37 13.31 7.52
N ILE A 265 -3.52 14.58 7.93
CA ILE A 265 -3.17 15.73 7.07
C ILE A 265 -1.71 16.17 7.19
N ALA A 266 -1.06 15.94 8.33
CA ALA A 266 0.34 16.32 8.54
C ALA A 266 1.31 15.77 7.47
N PRO A 267 1.24 14.49 7.07
CA PRO A 267 2.16 13.95 6.06
C PRO A 267 1.85 14.38 4.62
N ILE A 268 0.70 15.03 4.36
CA ILE A 268 0.28 15.37 2.99
C ILE A 268 0.21 16.87 2.71
N ILE A 269 0.30 17.72 3.73
CA ILE A 269 0.36 19.18 3.57
C ILE A 269 1.81 19.61 3.70
N LYS A 270 2.29 20.36 2.70
CA LYS A 270 3.64 20.90 2.67
C LYS A 270 3.83 21.94 3.79
N ASP A 271 4.98 21.89 4.46
CA ASP A 271 5.36 22.80 5.56
C ASP A 271 4.37 22.83 6.73
N PHE A 272 3.67 21.70 6.98
CA PHE A 272 2.77 21.57 8.12
C PHE A 272 3.55 21.75 9.45
N PRO A 273 3.00 22.45 10.47
CA PRO A 273 3.78 22.94 11.60
C PRO A 273 4.07 21.88 12.68
N LEU A 274 3.52 20.67 12.53
CA LEU A 274 3.70 19.60 13.50
C LEU A 274 4.63 18.54 12.92
N PRO A 275 5.65 18.10 13.68
CA PRO A 275 6.47 16.97 13.26
C PRO A 275 5.64 15.68 13.28
N TYR A 276 5.93 14.79 12.33
CA TYR A 276 5.34 13.47 12.25
C TYR A 276 6.44 12.45 11.95
N ASP A 277 6.22 11.21 12.36
CA ASP A 277 7.10 10.10 12.03
C ASP A 277 6.78 9.60 10.62
N SER A 278 7.77 9.59 9.74
CA SER A 278 7.55 9.25 8.33
C SER A 278 7.20 7.77 8.09
N ALA A 279 7.47 6.90 9.07
CA ALA A 279 7.19 5.46 8.94
C ALA A 279 5.76 5.11 9.36
N SER A 280 5.27 5.70 10.46
CA SER A 280 3.93 5.47 11.02
C SER A 280 2.88 6.49 10.56
N GLY A 281 3.30 7.72 10.26
CA GLY A 281 2.40 8.86 10.05
C GLY A 281 1.95 9.53 11.36
N ASP A 282 2.37 9.00 12.52
CA ASP A 282 1.96 9.51 13.82
C ASP A 282 2.58 10.87 14.12
N LEU A 283 1.86 11.72 14.85
CA LEU A 283 2.39 13.00 15.32
C LEU A 283 3.46 12.77 16.40
N MET A 284 4.62 13.39 16.24
CA MET A 284 5.71 13.35 17.22
C MET A 284 5.53 14.45 18.27
N VAL A 285 4.45 14.39 19.06
CA VAL A 285 4.09 15.43 20.04
C VAL A 285 3.72 14.83 21.40
N ASP A 286 4.22 15.45 22.47
CA ASP A 286 3.88 15.04 23.84
C ASP A 286 2.59 15.70 24.36
N ASP A 287 2.23 16.86 23.81
CA ASP A 287 1.06 17.66 24.21
C ASP A 287 0.13 17.87 23.00
N TYR A 288 -0.83 16.97 22.87
CA TYR A 288 -1.82 16.99 21.80
C TYR A 288 -2.68 18.27 21.82
N GLU A 289 -3.03 18.82 22.99
CA GLU A 289 -3.81 20.07 23.07
C GLU A 289 -3.03 21.26 22.49
N LYS A 290 -1.75 21.37 22.83
CA LYS A 290 -0.85 22.38 22.26
C LYS A 290 -0.63 22.16 20.77
N ALA A 291 -0.49 20.90 20.34
CA ALA A 291 -0.36 20.55 18.93
C ALA A 291 -1.59 20.99 18.13
N LEU A 292 -2.80 20.70 18.62
CA LEU A 292 -4.06 21.11 17.98
C LEU A 292 -4.21 22.63 17.91
N LYS A 293 -3.86 23.37 18.97
CA LYS A 293 -3.86 24.84 18.96
C LYS A 293 -2.88 25.38 17.91
N THR A 294 -1.69 24.79 17.81
CA THR A 294 -0.65 25.17 16.83
C THR A 294 -1.13 24.93 15.41
N ALA A 295 -1.66 23.74 15.12
CA ALA A 295 -2.19 23.38 13.81
C ALA A 295 -3.37 24.27 13.40
N ARG A 296 -4.35 24.49 14.28
CA ARG A 296 -5.49 25.39 14.00
C ARG A 296 -5.06 26.81 13.69
N LYS A 297 -4.07 27.35 14.43
CA LYS A 297 -3.53 28.69 14.16
C LYS A 297 -2.89 28.74 12.77
N TRP A 298 -2.04 27.77 12.45
CA TRP A 298 -1.38 27.70 11.15
C TRP A 298 -2.37 27.52 10.00
N LEU A 299 -3.34 26.60 10.14
CA LEU A 299 -4.38 26.34 9.15
C LEU A 299 -5.24 27.59 8.92
N LYS A 300 -5.58 28.34 9.97
CA LYS A 300 -6.33 29.60 9.81
C LYS A 300 -5.56 30.65 9.00
N SER A 301 -4.23 30.71 9.17
CA SER A 301 -3.35 31.61 8.42
C SER A 301 -3.08 31.15 6.99
N ASN A 302 -3.15 29.84 6.72
CA ASN A 302 -2.76 29.25 5.43
C ASN A 302 -3.91 28.56 4.67
N LYS A 303 -5.17 28.68 5.13
CA LYS A 303 -6.32 27.93 4.60
C LYS A 303 -6.45 28.00 3.07
N ASP A 304 -6.11 29.15 2.49
CA ASP A 304 -6.24 29.39 1.06
C ASP A 304 -4.93 29.11 0.30
N THR A 305 -3.79 29.13 0.99
CA THR A 305 -2.45 29.13 0.40
C THR A 305 -1.65 27.86 0.62
N TYR A 306 -2.08 26.94 1.50
CA TYR A 306 -1.36 25.70 1.72
C TYR A 306 -1.30 24.85 0.43
N GLU A 307 -0.21 24.10 0.31
CA GLU A 307 0.08 23.20 -0.80
C GLU A 307 0.07 21.75 -0.31
N LEU A 308 -0.25 20.81 -1.20
CA LEU A 308 -0.13 19.38 -0.95
C LEU A 308 1.23 18.87 -1.45
N ILE A 309 1.72 17.78 -0.87
CA ILE A 309 2.95 17.09 -1.28
C ILE A 309 2.72 16.17 -2.49
#